data_AF-A0A1D3K9C1-F1
#
_entry.id   AF-A0A1D3K9C1-F1
#
_cell.length_a   1.000
_cell.length_b   1.000
_cell.length_c   1.000
_cell.angle_alpha   90.00
_cell.angle_beta   90.00
_cell.angle_gamma   90.00
#
_symmetry.space_group_name_H-M   'P 1'
#
loop_
_entity.id
_entity.type
_entity.pdbx_description
1 polymer ?
#
loop_
_entity_poly.entity_id
_entity_poly.type
_entity_poly.pdbx_seq_one_letter_code
_entity_poly.pdbx_strand_id
1 'polypeptide(L)'
;MTVSIPLEIQRLTGLDEASTTRLRTFDLEWRCGTQFIFKMLEAGHKPEVIGAALIDVLVAYQRMCREGISDFIRLRVVLGHILQILTSYGNAPAPDDVVLWCETTNVPQPIREFLING
;
A
#
# COMPACT_ATOMS: atom_id res chain seq x y z
N MET A 1 -1.16 -23.93 4.14
CA MET A 1 -0.89 -23.14 2.93
C MET A 1 -1.07 -21.68 3.29
N THR A 2 -0.02 -20.87 3.27
CA THR A 2 -0.12 -19.44 3.54
C THR A 2 -0.87 -18.80 2.38
N VAL A 3 -1.98 -18.12 2.65
CA VAL A 3 -2.74 -17.41 1.61
C VAL A 3 -1.87 -16.24 1.12
N SER A 4 -1.89 -15.98 -0.19
CA SER A 4 -1.15 -14.86 -0.79
C SER A 4 -1.73 -13.53 -0.30
N ILE A 5 -0.92 -12.65 0.29
CA ILE A 5 -1.35 -11.33 0.80
C ILE A 5 -2.10 -10.52 -0.28
N PRO A 6 -1.66 -10.44 -1.55
CA PRO A 6 -2.45 -9.83 -2.62
C PRO A 6 -3.86 -10.39 -2.79
N LEU A 7 -4.06 -11.70 -2.60
CA LEU A 7 -5.39 -12.31 -2.66
C LEU A 7 -6.24 -11.95 -1.45
N GLU A 8 -5.65 -11.81 -0.26
CA GLU A 8 -6.39 -11.37 0.92
C GLU A 8 -6.82 -9.91 0.77
N ILE A 9 -5.91 -9.03 0.32
CA ILE A 9 -6.25 -7.64 0.00
C ILE A 9 -7.36 -7.59 -1.05
N GLN A 10 -7.26 -8.38 -2.13
CA GLN A 10 -8.30 -8.46 -3.17
C GLN A 10 -9.67 -8.86 -2.60
N ARG A 11 -9.71 -9.86 -1.72
CA ARG A 11 -10.97 -10.31 -1.08
C ARG A 11 -11.58 -9.23 -0.18
N LEU A 12 -10.75 -8.51 0.56
CA LEU A 12 -11.20 -7.48 1.50
C LEU A 12 -11.68 -6.21 0.78
N THR A 13 -10.99 -5.83 -0.30
CA THR A 13 -11.19 -4.55 -0.98
C THR A 13 -12.04 -4.65 -2.25
N GLY A 14 -12.29 -5.85 -2.75
CA GLY A 14 -13.07 -6.07 -3.97
C GLY A 14 -12.34 -5.66 -5.26
N LEU A 15 -11.01 -5.63 -5.26
CA LEU A 15 -10.23 -5.27 -6.44
C LEU A 15 -10.57 -6.17 -7.64
N ASP A 16 -10.61 -5.53 -8.82
CA ASP A 16 -10.73 -6.23 -10.09
C ASP A 16 -9.47 -7.04 -10.42
N GLU A 17 -9.57 -7.92 -11.42
CA GLU A 17 -8.48 -8.81 -11.82
C GLU A 17 -7.23 -8.05 -12.29
N ALA A 18 -7.43 -6.93 -13.00
CA ALA A 18 -6.35 -6.12 -13.53
C ALA A 18 -5.53 -5.45 -12.41
N SER A 19 -6.20 -4.88 -11.43
CA SER A 19 -5.60 -4.25 -10.25
C SER A 19 -4.97 -5.28 -9.34
N THR A 20 -5.60 -6.45 -9.18
CA THR A 20 -5.02 -7.58 -8.46
C THR A 20 -3.73 -8.07 -9.11
N THR A 21 -3.66 -8.10 -10.44
CA THR A 21 -2.44 -8.47 -11.17
C THR A 21 -1.32 -7.46 -10.92
N ARG A 22 -1.62 -6.15 -10.96
CA ARG A 22 -0.64 -5.11 -10.62
C ARG A 22 -0.19 -5.20 -9.17
N LEU A 23 -1.11 -5.48 -8.25
CA LEU A 23 -0.81 -5.67 -6.82
C LEU A 23 0.13 -6.86 -6.61
N ARG A 24 -0.03 -7.95 -7.37
CA ARG A 24 0.90 -9.09 -7.34
C ARG A 24 2.29 -8.71 -7.87
N THR A 25 2.38 -7.92 -8.94
CA THR A 25 3.67 -7.39 -9.42
C THR A 25 4.33 -6.52 -8.35
N PHE A 26 3.55 -5.63 -7.72
CA PHE A 26 4.02 -4.82 -6.62
C PHE A 26 4.49 -5.68 -5.43
N ASP A 27 3.77 -6.75 -5.07
CA ASP A 27 4.16 -7.69 -4.01
C ASP A 27 5.51 -8.38 -4.29
N LEU A 28 5.76 -8.79 -5.53
CA LEU A 28 7.00 -9.45 -5.93
C LEU A 28 8.22 -8.54 -5.72
N GLU A 29 8.07 -7.23 -5.95
CA GLU A 29 9.12 -6.24 -5.71
C GLU A 29 9.15 -5.75 -4.26
N TRP A 30 7.98 -5.55 -3.64
CA TRP A 30 7.79 -4.85 -2.37
C TRP A 30 6.82 -5.59 -1.46
N ARG A 31 7.22 -6.79 -1.00
CA ARG A 31 6.45 -7.56 -0.01
C ARG A 31 6.13 -6.77 1.26
N CYS A 32 7.01 -5.85 1.66
CA CYS A 32 6.76 -4.96 2.80
C CYS A 32 5.56 -4.03 2.54
N GLY A 33 5.40 -3.54 1.31
CA GLY A 33 4.31 -2.63 0.95
C GLY A 33 2.94 -3.30 1.00
N THR A 34 2.81 -4.51 0.47
CA THR A 34 1.55 -5.27 0.57
C THR A 34 1.25 -5.71 1.99
N GLN A 35 2.25 -6.11 2.78
CA GLN A 35 2.05 -6.39 4.20
C GLN A 35 1.60 -5.13 4.97
N PHE A 36 2.16 -3.97 4.66
CA PHE A 36 1.76 -2.71 5.26
C PHE A 36 0.30 -2.36 4.94
N ILE A 37 -0.11 -2.51 3.68
CA ILE A 37 -1.51 -2.34 3.26
C ILE A 37 -2.43 -3.33 3.98
N PHE A 38 -2.01 -4.58 4.11
CA PHE A 38 -2.78 -5.60 4.80
C PHE A 38 -2.96 -5.26 6.30
N LYS A 39 -1.92 -4.73 6.96
CA LYS A 39 -2.02 -4.26 8.35
C LYS A 39 -3.05 -3.15 8.54
N MET A 40 -3.19 -2.22 7.58
CA MET A 40 -4.26 -1.23 7.63
C MET A 40 -5.65 -1.88 7.59
N LEU A 41 -5.83 -2.89 6.74
CA LEU A 41 -7.10 -3.60 6.62
C LEU A 41 -7.40 -4.40 7.90
N GLU A 42 -6.40 -5.06 8.49
CA GLU A 42 -6.53 -5.75 9.78
C GLU A 42 -6.89 -4.78 10.92
N ALA A 43 -6.39 -3.54 10.87
CA ALA A 43 -6.71 -2.48 11.82
C ALA A 43 -8.12 -1.87 11.64
N GLY A 44 -8.88 -2.32 10.62
CA GLY A 44 -10.26 -1.90 10.39
C GLY A 44 -10.40 -0.64 9.53
N HIS A 45 -9.35 -0.22 8.82
CA HIS A 45 -9.51 0.87 7.85
C HIS A 45 -10.41 0.45 6.68
N LYS A 46 -11.24 1.39 6.23
CA LYS A 46 -12.26 1.23 5.18
C LYS A 46 -11.72 0.54 3.92
N PRO A 47 -12.07 -0.74 3.67
CA PRO A 47 -11.54 -1.49 2.54
C PRO A 47 -11.90 -0.88 1.17
N GLU A 48 -13.08 -0.26 1.06
CA GLU A 48 -13.53 0.42 -0.15
C GLU A 48 -12.65 1.63 -0.51
N VAL A 49 -12.18 2.37 0.51
CA VAL A 49 -11.29 3.54 0.33
C VAL A 49 -9.89 3.07 -0.07
N ILE A 50 -9.39 2.04 0.58
CA ILE A 50 -8.09 1.43 0.24
C ILE A 50 -8.13 0.82 -1.16
N GLY A 51 -9.21 0.13 -1.52
CA GLY A 51 -9.42 -0.44 -2.85
C GLY A 51 -9.39 0.62 -3.94
N ALA A 52 -10.12 1.73 -3.77
CA ALA A 52 -10.10 2.85 -4.70
C ALA A 52 -8.70 3.46 -4.84
N ALA A 53 -8.01 3.71 -3.73
CA ALA A 53 -6.64 4.23 -3.75
C ALA A 53 -5.66 3.29 -4.48
N LEU A 54 -5.83 1.97 -4.30
CA LEU A 54 -5.02 0.97 -4.98
C LEU A 54 -5.26 0.94 -6.49
N ILE A 55 -6.52 1.04 -6.93
CA ILE A 55 -6.87 1.10 -8.36
C ILE A 55 -6.14 2.27 -9.03
N ASP A 56 -6.16 3.45 -8.40
CA ASP A 56 -5.51 4.65 -8.93
C ASP A 56 -3.98 4.52 -8.93
N VAL A 57 -3.39 4.19 -7.78
CA VAL A 57 -1.92 4.26 -7.62
C VAL A 57 -1.19 3.11 -8.31
N LEU A 58 -1.81 1.94 -8.46
CA LEU A 58 -1.17 0.80 -9.14
C LEU A 58 -1.00 1.04 -10.64
N VAL A 59 -1.86 1.84 -11.26
CA VAL A 59 -1.67 2.31 -12.65
C VAL A 59 -0.45 3.22 -12.74
N ALA A 60 -0.31 4.17 -11.80
CA ALA A 60 0.85 5.04 -11.72
C ALA A 60 2.14 4.26 -11.46
N TYR A 61 2.10 3.27 -10.55
CA TYR A 61 3.21 2.36 -10.29
C TYR A 61 3.69 1.65 -11.56
N GLN A 62 2.77 1.05 -12.33
CA GLN A 62 3.13 0.36 -13.57
C GLN A 62 3.81 1.31 -14.58
N ARG A 63 3.36 2.56 -14.65
CA ARG A 63 4.00 3.59 -15.49
C ARG A 63 5.41 3.90 -15.00
N MET A 64 5.59 4.12 -13.69
CA MET A 64 6.90 4.36 -13.09
C MET A 64 7.89 3.21 -13.32
N CYS A 65 7.42 1.96 -13.34
CA CYS A 65 8.26 0.80 -13.71
C CYS A 65 8.80 0.94 -15.13
N ARG A 66 7.96 1.36 -16.09
CA ARG A 66 8.35 1.54 -17.50
C ARG A 66 9.31 2.71 -17.69
N GLU A 67 9.16 3.75 -16.87
CA GLU A 67 10.01 4.95 -16.89
C GLU A 67 11.34 4.75 -16.14
N GLY A 68 11.58 3.59 -15.52
CA GLY A 68 12.82 3.30 -14.80
C GLY A 68 12.98 4.13 -13.52
N ILE A 69 11.88 4.54 -12.90
CA ILE A 69 11.89 5.32 -11.67
C ILE A 69 12.40 4.46 -10.52
N SER A 70 13.23 5.08 -9.65
CA SER A 70 13.81 4.44 -8.48
C SER A 70 12.75 3.73 -7.62
N ASP A 71 13.05 2.49 -7.30
CA ASP A 71 12.45 1.61 -6.31
C ASP A 71 11.87 2.31 -5.09
N PHE A 72 12.68 3.10 -4.38
CA PHE A 72 12.23 3.82 -3.18
C PHE A 72 11.15 4.87 -3.51
N ILE A 73 11.27 5.55 -4.65
CA ILE A 73 10.26 6.54 -5.07
C ILE A 73 8.94 5.82 -5.37
N ARG A 74 8.99 4.69 -6.08
CA ARG A 74 7.80 3.89 -6.42
C ARG A 74 7.06 3.42 -5.17
N LEU A 75 7.78 2.85 -4.21
CA LEU A 75 7.19 2.42 -2.93
C LEU A 75 6.59 3.60 -2.14
N ARG A 76 7.34 4.72 -2.06
CA ARG A 76 6.89 5.93 -1.36
C ARG A 76 5.58 6.46 -1.93
N VAL A 77 5.46 6.51 -3.25
CA VAL A 77 4.26 6.99 -3.95
C VAL A 77 3.07 6.08 -3.64
N VAL A 78 3.23 4.76 -3.70
CA VAL A 78 2.14 3.81 -3.41
C VAL A 78 1.64 3.97 -1.99
N LEU A 79 2.52 3.88 -0.98
CA LEU A 79 2.10 3.93 0.42
C LEU A 79 1.60 5.32 0.83
N GLY A 80 2.29 6.38 0.36
CA GLY A 80 1.89 7.76 0.65
C GLY A 80 0.53 8.12 0.07
N HIS A 81 0.23 7.67 -1.15
CA HIS A 81 -1.08 7.91 -1.77
C HIS A 81 -2.22 7.26 -0.98
N ILE A 82 -2.04 6.02 -0.51
CA ILE A 82 -3.06 5.31 0.28
C ILE A 82 -3.34 6.05 1.60
N LEU A 83 -2.28 6.47 2.31
CA LEU A 83 -2.42 7.26 3.54
C LEU A 83 -3.12 8.60 3.28
N GLN A 84 -2.73 9.32 2.23
CA GLN A 84 -3.33 10.60 1.86
C GLN A 84 -4.83 10.46 1.57
N ILE A 85 -5.24 9.42 0.83
CA ILE A 85 -6.64 9.15 0.54
C ILE A 85 -7.39 8.81 1.82
N LEU A 86 -6.85 7.92 2.67
CA LEU A 86 -7.46 7.60 3.96
C LEU A 86 -7.69 8.84 4.82
N THR A 87 -6.70 9.74 4.90
CA THR A 87 -6.81 11.01 5.62
C THR A 87 -7.90 11.91 5.03
N SER A 88 -7.96 12.03 3.70
CA SER A 88 -8.96 12.85 3.01
C SER A 88 -10.39 12.36 3.24
N TYR A 89 -10.58 11.06 3.46
CA TYR A 89 -11.87 10.44 3.77
C TYR A 89 -12.19 10.35 5.27
N GLY A 90 -11.43 11.07 6.11
CA GLY A 90 -11.63 11.10 7.56
C GLY A 90 -11.32 9.78 8.26
N ASN A 91 -10.49 8.94 7.64
CA ASN A 91 -10.07 7.63 8.14
C ASN A 91 -8.54 7.56 8.30
N ALA A 92 -7.93 8.68 8.72
CA ALA A 92 -6.50 8.82 8.92
C ALA A 92 -6.00 7.82 9.98
N PRO A 93 -4.97 7.01 9.67
CA PRO A 93 -4.28 6.22 10.69
C PRO A 93 -3.60 7.11 11.73
N ALA A 94 -3.51 6.66 12.98
CA ALA A 94 -2.70 7.36 13.97
C ALA A 94 -1.21 7.26 13.61
N PRO A 95 -0.39 8.30 13.89
CA PRO A 95 1.04 8.26 13.61
C PRO A 95 1.76 7.07 14.24
N ASP A 96 1.36 6.69 15.46
CA ASP A 96 1.93 5.54 16.18
C ASP A 96 1.59 4.21 15.49
N ASP A 97 0.42 4.09 14.87
CA ASP A 97 0.04 2.91 14.09
C ASP A 97 0.88 2.82 12.81
N VAL A 98 1.09 3.95 12.11
CA VAL A 98 1.94 4.02 10.91
C VAL A 98 3.38 3.63 11.24
N VAL A 99 3.90 4.10 12.38
CA VAL A 99 5.20 3.69 12.93
C VAL A 99 5.26 2.17 13.12
N LEU A 100 4.30 1.62 13.85
CA LEU A 100 4.24 0.20 14.17
C LEU A 100 4.16 -0.68 12.93
N TRP A 101 3.33 -0.30 11.95
CA TRP A 101 3.21 -1.05 10.70
C TRP A 101 4.48 -0.98 9.88
N CYS A 102 5.15 0.18 9.81
CA CYS A 102 6.44 0.28 9.11
C CYS A 102 7.49 -0.65 9.73
N GLU A 103 7.57 -0.71 11.06
CA GLU A 103 8.51 -1.59 11.77
C GLU A 103 8.19 -3.06 11.54
N THR A 104 6.94 -3.46 11.77
CA THR A 104 6.52 -4.87 11.68
C THR A 104 6.58 -5.44 10.27
N THR A 105 6.52 -4.59 9.24
CA THR A 105 6.55 -5.00 7.83
C THR A 105 7.90 -4.72 7.16
N ASN A 106 8.88 -4.19 7.90
CA ASN A 106 10.22 -3.83 7.42
C ASN A 106 10.20 -2.82 6.25
N VAL A 107 9.36 -1.79 6.34
CA VAL A 107 9.40 -0.66 5.41
C VAL A 107 10.73 0.08 5.58
N PRO A 108 11.47 0.38 4.48
CA PRO A 108 12.76 1.05 4.58
C PRO A 108 12.68 2.40 5.31
N GLN A 109 13.70 2.71 6.12
CA GLN A 109 13.74 3.91 6.95
C GLN A 109 13.44 5.22 6.18
N PRO A 110 13.99 5.48 4.97
CA PRO A 110 13.68 6.72 4.24
C PRO A 110 12.20 6.85 3.85
N ILE A 111 11.52 5.72 3.63
CA ILE A 111 10.08 5.69 3.34
C ILE A 111 9.30 5.92 4.63
N ARG A 112 9.69 5.24 5.72
CA ARG A 112 9.04 5.38 7.03
C ARG A 112 9.04 6.83 7.50
N GLU A 113 10.17 7.51 7.43
CA GLU A 113 10.29 8.94 7.82
C GLU A 113 9.35 9.83 6.99
N PHE A 114 9.19 9.52 5.70
CA PHE A 114 8.23 10.21 4.85
C PHE A 114 6.77 9.92 5.24
N LEU A 115 6.41 8.66 5.51
CA LEU A 115 5.03 8.29 5.85
C LEU A 115 4.57 8.84 7.20
N ILE A 116 5.50 9.13 8.12
CA ILE A 116 5.19 9.67 9.45
C ILE A 116 5.09 11.21 9.44
N ASN A 117 5.95 11.88 8.66
CA ASN A 117 6.13 13.34 8.75
C ASN A 117 5.62 14.11 7.52
N GLY A 118 5.31 13.43 6.42
CA GLY A 118 4.87 14.02 5.15
C GLY A 118 3.36 14.17 5.07
#